data_AF-A0A963WRT6-F1
#
_entry.id   AF-A0A963WRT6-F1
#
_cell.length_a   1.000
_cell.length_b   1.000
_cell.length_c   1.000
_cell.angle_alpha   90.00
_cell.angle_beta   90.00
_cell.angle_gamma   90.00
#
_symmetry.space_group_name_H-M   'P 1'
#
loop_
_entity.id
_entity.type
_entity.pdbx_description
1 polymer ?
#
loop_
_entity_poly.entity_id
_entity_poly.type
_entity_poly.pdbx_seq_one_letter_code
_entity_poly.pdbx_strand_id
1 'polypeptide(L)'
;MFDRMISGGAKLGRTALALGAGLALMSQPLAAQDEMSDDDIFGALSAMMETEPLTEEQLERLPLAETIVGKILPDGAMAEMIGPMFDGLLGPLMNMSATPDTNAVAAELGIDGYGIEMSDFEVKEALAILDPAWQERKDAEAEIFPKMMAQVMTAMEPGMRRAMSELYAIHFTSQELSDIDAFFSTESGANYARKSYSMAADPRIVAVSMESLPAIMASAMTMEQQMAEATADLPAKRSFAELGKKERMRIAELTGYSVEEIEASIEAAAAVEEEWDEAYAEDAVEAAADAVEEAAEAAAEDVAE
;
A
#
# COMPACT_ATOMS: atom_id res chain seq x y z
N MET A 1 -56.28 -20.73 42.49
CA MET A 1 -57.75 -20.90 42.53
C MET A 1 -58.18 -21.04 41.08
N PHE A 2 -58.57 -22.27 40.71
CA PHE A 2 -59.35 -22.75 39.55
C PHE A 2 -59.37 -21.97 38.23
N ASP A 3 -59.51 -22.55 37.05
CA ASP A 3 -59.47 -23.90 36.46
C ASP A 3 -60.10 -23.68 35.07
N ARG A 4 -59.51 -24.25 34.00
CA ARG A 4 -60.15 -24.65 32.73
C ARG A 4 -60.87 -23.59 31.86
N MET A 5 -61.01 -23.73 30.54
CA MET A 5 -61.11 -24.92 29.68
C MET A 5 -60.77 -24.47 28.23
N ILE A 6 -59.78 -25.08 27.56
CA ILE A 6 -59.89 -26.17 26.56
C ILE A 6 -60.51 -25.76 25.20
N SER A 7 -59.69 -25.90 24.15
CA SER A 7 -59.92 -26.69 22.91
C SER A 7 -59.27 -25.95 21.74
N GLY A 8 -58.35 -26.47 20.92
CA GLY A 8 -57.87 -27.81 20.57
C GLY A 8 -57.19 -27.63 19.19
N GLY A 9 -56.26 -28.44 18.69
CA GLY A 9 -55.55 -29.60 19.15
C GLY A 9 -54.48 -29.97 18.10
N ALA A 10 -53.45 -30.67 18.58
CA ALA A 10 -52.60 -31.72 17.98
C ALA A 10 -52.32 -31.71 16.44
N LYS A 11 -51.10 -32.03 15.98
CA LYS A 11 -50.38 -33.28 16.25
C LYS A 11 -48.87 -33.17 16.03
N LEU A 12 -48.12 -33.66 17.02
CA LEU A 12 -46.77 -34.22 16.85
C LEU A 12 -46.87 -35.52 16.05
N GLY A 13 -45.90 -35.73 15.15
CA GLY A 13 -45.58 -37.04 14.58
C GLY A 13 -44.07 -37.27 14.64
N ARG A 14 -43.61 -37.90 15.73
CA ARG A 14 -42.33 -38.59 15.80
C ARG A 14 -42.58 -40.05 15.43
N THR A 15 -41.91 -40.55 14.40
CA THR A 15 -41.65 -41.98 14.22
C THR A 15 -40.26 -42.17 13.63
N ALA A 16 -39.52 -43.05 14.28
CA ALA A 16 -38.14 -43.41 14.04
C ALA A 16 -38.00 -44.55 13.01
N LEU A 17 -36.73 -44.75 12.61
CA LEU A 17 -36.11 -45.97 12.09
C LEU A 17 -36.54 -46.48 10.70
N ALA A 18 -35.62 -46.43 9.73
CA ALA A 18 -34.69 -47.54 9.45
C ALA A 18 -34.18 -47.51 7.99
N LEU A 19 -32.85 -47.61 7.86
CA LEU A 19 -32.09 -48.42 6.90
C LEU A 19 -32.42 -48.35 5.40
N GLY A 20 -31.41 -47.98 4.60
CA GLY A 20 -31.26 -48.57 3.26
C GLY A 20 -30.64 -47.68 2.19
N ALA A 21 -29.30 -47.79 2.07
CA ALA A 21 -28.53 -47.85 0.82
C ALA A 21 -28.96 -47.00 -0.40
N GLY A 22 -28.05 -46.15 -0.85
CA GLY A 22 -28.12 -45.57 -2.20
C GLY A 22 -27.06 -44.52 -2.47
N LEU A 23 -25.78 -44.91 -2.42
CA LEU A 23 -24.69 -44.21 -3.09
C LEU A 23 -25.08 -43.95 -4.55
N ALA A 24 -25.45 -42.71 -4.87
CA ALA A 24 -25.41 -42.17 -6.22
C ALA A 24 -24.72 -40.81 -6.13
N LEU A 25 -23.40 -40.86 -5.91
CA LEU A 25 -22.51 -39.78 -6.26
C LEU A 25 -22.65 -39.57 -7.78
N MET A 26 -23.57 -38.71 -8.16
CA MET A 26 -23.56 -38.12 -9.48
C MET A 26 -22.26 -37.33 -9.57
N SER A 27 -21.35 -37.87 -10.38
CA SER A 27 -20.10 -37.28 -10.79
C SER A 27 -20.36 -35.87 -11.34
N GLN A 28 -20.32 -34.86 -10.47
CA GLN A 28 -20.14 -33.48 -10.91
C GLN A 28 -18.63 -33.28 -11.10
N PRO A 29 -18.18 -32.86 -12.29
CA PRO A 29 -16.77 -32.67 -12.55
C PRO A 29 -16.21 -31.60 -11.61
N LEU A 30 -15.10 -31.93 -10.93
CA LEU A 30 -14.18 -30.99 -10.29
C LEU A 30 -13.50 -30.15 -11.39
N ALA A 31 -14.26 -29.25 -12.01
CA ALA A 31 -13.76 -28.28 -12.98
C ALA A 31 -14.58 -27.00 -12.85
N ALA A 32 -14.42 -26.33 -11.71
CA ALA A 32 -14.79 -24.93 -11.45
C ALA A 32 -14.22 -24.52 -10.08
N GLN A 33 -12.91 -24.70 -9.88
CA GLN A 33 -12.16 -23.66 -9.18
C GLN A 33 -11.73 -22.75 -10.32
N ASP A 34 -12.61 -21.84 -10.74
CA ASP A 34 -12.16 -20.73 -11.56
C ASP A 34 -11.07 -20.05 -10.74
N GLU A 35 -9.84 -20.03 -11.26
CA GLU A 35 -8.86 -19.03 -10.86
C GLU A 35 -9.60 -17.70 -10.96
N MET A 36 -9.93 -17.09 -9.81
CA MET A 36 -10.57 -15.78 -9.79
C MET A 36 -9.71 -14.87 -10.65
N SER A 37 -10.28 -14.35 -11.73
CA SER A 37 -9.55 -13.42 -12.59
C SER A 37 -9.20 -12.16 -11.79
N ASP A 38 -8.15 -11.44 -12.20
CA ASP A 38 -7.81 -10.15 -11.58
C ASP A 38 -9.03 -9.20 -11.55
N ASP A 39 -9.93 -9.31 -12.53
CA ASP A 39 -11.20 -8.58 -12.59
C ASP A 39 -12.20 -9.03 -11.50
N ASP A 40 -12.25 -10.32 -11.16
CA ASP A 40 -13.09 -10.85 -10.08
C ASP A 40 -12.54 -10.45 -8.69
N ILE A 41 -11.21 -10.40 -8.54
CA ILE A 41 -10.55 -9.93 -7.33
C ILE A 41 -10.79 -8.43 -7.14
N PHE A 42 -10.64 -7.64 -8.20
CA PHE A 42 -10.91 -6.20 -8.17
C PHE A 42 -12.40 -5.90 -7.93
N GLY A 43 -13.29 -6.67 -8.55
CA GLY A 43 -14.73 -6.59 -8.33
C GLY A 43 -15.12 -6.93 -6.89
N ALA A 44 -14.55 -7.98 -6.32
CA ALA A 44 -14.77 -8.36 -4.92
C ALA A 44 -14.23 -7.29 -3.95
N LEU A 45 -13.04 -6.73 -4.21
CA LEU A 45 -12.46 -5.67 -3.41
C LEU A 45 -13.30 -4.37 -3.50
N SER A 46 -13.78 -4.01 -4.69
CA SER A 46 -14.66 -2.86 -4.89
C SER A 46 -16.00 -3.03 -4.16
N ALA A 47 -16.57 -4.24 -4.15
CA ALA A 47 -17.80 -4.54 -3.43
C ALA A 47 -17.64 -4.41 -1.91
N MET A 48 -16.44 -4.69 -1.38
CA MET A 48 -16.12 -4.48 0.03
C MET A 48 -15.96 -3.00 0.41
N MET A 49 -15.84 -2.10 -0.58
CA MET A 49 -15.68 -0.66 -0.39
C MET A 49 -16.96 0.14 -0.71
N GLU A 50 -18.09 -0.52 -0.97
CA GLU A 50 -19.37 0.18 -1.17
C GLU A 50 -19.77 0.96 0.09
N THR A 51 -19.96 2.27 -0.05
CA THR A 51 -20.35 3.15 1.04
C THR A 51 -21.87 3.18 1.21
N GLU A 52 -22.35 3.28 2.45
CA GLU A 52 -23.78 3.44 2.73
C GLU A 52 -24.33 4.68 2.01
N PRO A 53 -25.49 4.60 1.34
CA PRO A 53 -26.08 5.74 0.67
C PRO A 53 -26.51 6.81 1.68
N LEU A 54 -26.47 8.08 1.25
CA LEU A 54 -26.91 9.20 2.07
C LEU A 54 -28.38 9.07 2.48
N THR A 55 -28.66 9.37 3.74
CA THR A 55 -30.01 9.55 4.27
C THR A 55 -30.67 10.80 3.68
N GLU A 56 -32.00 10.90 3.77
CA GLU A 56 -32.76 12.05 3.27
C GLU A 56 -32.28 13.38 3.88
N GLU A 57 -32.02 13.41 5.19
CA GLU A 57 -31.51 14.60 5.87
C GLU A 57 -30.10 15.00 5.41
N GLN A 58 -29.25 14.03 5.07
CA GLN A 58 -27.91 14.30 4.52
C GLN A 58 -28.01 14.81 3.07
N LEU A 59 -28.93 14.25 2.26
CA LEU A 59 -29.20 14.74 0.91
C LEU A 59 -29.67 16.20 0.91
N GLU A 60 -30.47 16.62 1.89
CA GLU A 60 -30.88 18.02 2.05
C GLU A 60 -29.71 18.98 2.34
N ARG A 61 -28.67 18.48 3.01
CA ARG A 61 -27.46 19.26 3.36
C ARG A 61 -26.45 19.32 2.22
N LEU A 62 -26.50 18.37 1.29
CA LEU A 62 -25.51 18.18 0.24
C LEU A 62 -25.25 19.45 -0.60
N PRO A 63 -26.25 20.24 -1.05
CA PRO A 63 -25.96 21.43 -1.86
C PRO A 63 -25.12 22.49 -1.14
N LEU A 64 -25.31 22.65 0.17
CA LEU A 64 -24.50 23.57 0.98
C LEU A 64 -23.10 23.00 1.20
N ALA A 65 -22.98 21.69 1.42
CA ALA A 65 -21.71 21.01 1.51
C ALA A 65 -20.89 21.10 0.19
N GLU A 66 -21.53 20.97 -0.96
CA GLU A 66 -20.91 21.19 -2.30
C GLU A 66 -20.38 22.62 -2.43
N THR A 67 -21.15 23.61 -1.97
CA THR A 67 -20.74 25.02 -1.99
C THR A 67 -19.50 25.25 -1.12
N ILE A 68 -19.47 24.68 0.07
CA ILE A 68 -18.33 24.77 1.00
C ILE A 68 -17.10 24.09 0.41
N VAL A 69 -17.24 22.86 -0.09
CA VAL A 69 -16.12 22.10 -0.66
C VAL A 69 -15.56 22.78 -1.89
N GLY A 70 -16.39 23.39 -2.74
CA GLY A 70 -15.92 24.20 -3.88
C GLY A 70 -15.07 25.41 -3.48
N LYS A 71 -15.18 25.91 -2.24
CA LYS A 71 -14.31 26.97 -1.70
C LYS A 71 -12.98 26.41 -1.16
N ILE A 72 -12.98 25.17 -0.68
CA ILE A 72 -11.80 24.48 -0.16
C ILE A 72 -10.95 23.91 -1.28
N LEU A 73 -11.60 23.22 -2.22
CA LEU A 73 -11.01 22.59 -3.38
C LEU A 73 -11.67 23.13 -4.66
N PRO A 74 -11.27 24.34 -5.12
CA PRO A 74 -11.71 24.88 -6.40
C PRO A 74 -11.33 23.98 -7.57
N ASP A 75 -11.98 24.20 -8.72
CA ASP A 75 -11.62 23.50 -9.95
C ASP A 75 -10.13 23.65 -10.29
N GLY A 76 -9.44 22.53 -10.47
CA GLY A 76 -8.02 22.45 -10.81
C GLY A 76 -7.06 22.57 -9.63
N ALA A 77 -7.56 22.77 -8.40
CA ALA A 77 -6.71 22.99 -7.23
C ALA A 77 -5.77 21.80 -6.92
N MET A 78 -6.18 20.55 -7.21
CA MET A 78 -5.29 19.41 -7.00
C MET A 78 -4.14 19.37 -8.01
N ALA A 79 -4.39 19.79 -9.25
CA ALA A 79 -3.34 19.89 -10.27
C ALA A 79 -2.38 21.06 -9.97
N GLU A 80 -2.90 22.20 -9.51
CA GLU A 80 -2.08 23.35 -9.11
C GLU A 80 -1.11 23.03 -7.96
N MET A 81 -1.50 22.12 -7.06
CA MET A 81 -0.64 21.68 -5.95
C MET A 81 0.62 20.93 -6.41
N ILE A 82 0.59 20.29 -7.59
CA ILE A 82 1.72 19.51 -8.08
C ILE A 82 2.91 20.40 -8.40
N GLY A 83 2.71 21.60 -8.95
CA GLY A 83 3.81 22.49 -9.35
C GLY A 83 4.78 22.76 -8.20
N PRO A 84 4.33 23.37 -7.10
CA PRO A 84 5.18 23.64 -5.94
C PRO A 84 5.77 22.38 -5.29
N MET A 85 5.01 21.27 -5.26
CA MET A 85 5.51 19.99 -4.73
C MET A 85 6.64 19.44 -5.60
N PHE A 86 6.48 19.51 -6.92
CA PHE A 86 7.47 19.08 -7.88
C PHE A 86 8.71 19.98 -7.78
N ASP A 87 8.54 21.29 -7.88
CA ASP A 87 9.64 22.26 -7.81
C ASP A 87 10.43 22.15 -6.49
N GLY A 88 9.75 21.87 -5.37
CA GLY A 88 10.36 21.83 -4.05
C GLY A 88 10.99 20.49 -3.64
N LEU A 89 10.41 19.36 -4.07
CA LEU A 89 10.81 18.03 -3.61
C LEU A 89 11.41 17.17 -4.72
N LEU A 90 10.71 17.03 -5.85
CA LEU A 90 11.09 16.10 -6.91
C LEU A 90 12.04 16.70 -7.94
N GLY A 91 11.96 18.00 -8.18
CA GLY A 91 12.78 18.74 -9.13
C GLY A 91 14.27 18.58 -8.86
N PRO A 92 14.76 18.77 -7.61
CA PRO A 92 16.15 18.52 -7.27
C PRO A 92 16.60 17.06 -7.53
N LEU A 93 15.75 16.08 -7.18
CA LEU A 93 16.05 14.66 -7.38
C LEU A 93 16.12 14.31 -8.88
N MET A 94 15.18 14.83 -9.68
CA MET A 94 15.19 14.62 -11.13
C MET A 94 16.38 15.30 -11.79
N ASN A 95 16.76 16.48 -11.32
CA ASN A 95 17.94 17.17 -11.83
C ASN A 95 19.24 16.43 -11.50
N MET A 96 19.30 15.74 -10.34
CA MET A 96 20.40 14.81 -10.04
C MET A 96 20.41 13.63 -11.01
N SER A 97 19.26 13.00 -11.29
CA SER A 97 19.18 11.89 -12.26
C SER A 97 19.44 12.29 -13.72
N ALA A 98 19.30 13.58 -14.05
CA ALA A 98 19.62 14.14 -15.36
C ALA A 98 21.10 14.55 -15.48
N THR A 99 21.91 14.28 -14.45
CA THR A 99 23.36 14.47 -14.50
C THR A 99 24.02 13.21 -15.08
N PRO A 100 24.95 13.34 -16.05
CA PRO A 100 25.72 12.20 -16.55
C PRO A 100 26.51 11.50 -15.43
N ASP A 101 26.18 10.24 -15.14
CA ASP A 101 26.90 9.38 -14.20
C ASP A 101 26.99 7.92 -14.71
N THR A 102 27.64 7.05 -13.96
CA THR A 102 27.79 5.62 -14.29
C THR A 102 26.45 4.90 -14.33
N ASN A 103 25.50 5.28 -13.48
CA ASN A 103 24.15 4.72 -13.47
C ASN A 103 23.39 5.04 -14.76
N ALA A 104 23.56 6.25 -15.31
CA ALA A 104 22.98 6.61 -16.60
C ALA A 104 23.47 5.70 -17.72
N VAL A 105 24.77 5.36 -17.73
CA VAL A 105 25.35 4.44 -18.71
C VAL A 105 24.79 3.02 -18.52
N ALA A 106 24.74 2.54 -17.27
CA ALA A 106 24.18 1.23 -16.94
C ALA A 106 22.71 1.10 -17.37
N ALA A 107 21.91 2.14 -17.14
CA ALA A 107 20.51 2.19 -17.54
C ALA A 107 20.31 2.10 -19.06
N GLU A 108 21.13 2.80 -19.85
CA GLU A 108 21.08 2.70 -21.33
C GLU A 108 21.49 1.30 -21.83
N LEU A 109 22.33 0.59 -21.08
CA LEU A 109 22.76 -0.78 -21.38
C LEU A 109 21.80 -1.85 -20.83
N GLY A 110 20.84 -1.48 -19.98
CA GLY A 110 19.92 -2.40 -19.31
C GLY A 110 20.61 -3.34 -18.31
N ILE A 111 21.68 -2.87 -17.67
CA ILE A 111 22.45 -3.62 -16.66
C ILE A 111 22.38 -2.91 -15.30
N ASP A 112 22.74 -3.63 -14.25
CA ASP A 112 22.96 -3.02 -12.94
C ASP A 112 24.24 -2.15 -12.95
N GLY A 113 24.19 -1.01 -12.28
CA GLY A 113 25.27 -0.01 -12.24
C GLY A 113 26.32 -0.26 -11.16
N TYR A 114 26.08 -1.23 -10.26
CA TYR A 114 26.96 -1.52 -9.14
C TYR A 114 28.35 -1.96 -9.61
N GLY A 115 29.41 -1.34 -9.08
CA GLY A 115 30.81 -1.66 -9.40
C GLY A 115 31.33 -1.12 -10.75
N ILE A 116 30.54 -0.33 -11.49
CA ILE A 116 31.03 0.33 -12.71
C ILE A 116 31.79 1.60 -12.33
N GLU A 117 33.11 1.54 -12.43
CA GLU A 117 33.97 2.72 -12.28
C GLU A 117 34.30 3.32 -13.65
N MET A 118 33.88 4.56 -13.86
CA MET A 118 34.22 5.35 -15.04
C MET A 118 34.52 6.78 -14.61
N SER A 119 35.53 7.39 -15.22
CA SER A 119 35.74 8.83 -15.08
C SER A 119 34.60 9.61 -15.75
N ASP A 120 34.38 10.87 -15.33
CA ASP A 120 33.41 11.79 -15.96
C ASP A 120 33.57 11.88 -17.49
N PHE A 121 34.80 11.73 -17.99
CA PHE A 121 35.08 11.77 -19.43
C PHE A 121 34.56 10.51 -20.12
N GLU A 122 34.83 9.34 -19.55
CA GLU A 122 34.37 8.05 -20.06
C GLU A 122 32.84 7.94 -20.01
N VAL A 123 32.20 8.44 -18.94
CA VAL A 123 30.73 8.51 -18.85
C VAL A 123 30.15 9.33 -20.00
N LYS A 124 30.70 10.53 -20.23
CA LYS A 124 30.21 11.42 -21.31
C LYS A 124 30.46 10.83 -22.69
N GLU A 125 31.61 10.17 -22.89
CA GLU A 125 31.91 9.47 -24.15
C GLU A 125 30.95 8.29 -24.37
N ALA A 126 30.72 7.47 -23.35
CA ALA A 126 29.80 6.34 -23.43
C ALA A 126 28.36 6.79 -23.71
N LEU A 127 27.84 7.78 -23.00
CA LEU A 127 26.51 8.32 -23.27
C LEU A 127 26.41 8.95 -24.66
N ALA A 128 27.43 9.65 -25.13
CA ALA A 128 27.43 10.20 -26.49
C ALA A 128 27.42 9.10 -27.59
N ILE A 129 27.94 7.91 -27.29
CA ILE A 129 27.89 6.74 -28.18
C ILE A 129 26.53 6.05 -28.10
N LEU A 130 26.02 5.82 -26.88
CA LEU A 130 24.79 5.07 -26.62
C LEU A 130 23.54 5.87 -27.01
N ASP A 131 23.47 7.12 -26.58
CA ASP A 131 22.41 8.07 -26.91
C ASP A 131 22.99 9.48 -27.16
N PRO A 132 23.30 9.83 -28.42
CA PRO A 132 23.83 11.15 -28.77
C PRO A 132 22.93 12.32 -28.35
N ALA A 133 21.64 12.07 -28.08
CA ALA A 133 20.66 13.05 -27.64
C ALA A 133 20.22 12.82 -26.18
N TRP A 134 21.03 12.14 -25.37
CA TRP A 134 20.69 11.73 -24.00
C TRP A 134 20.15 12.89 -23.16
N GLN A 135 20.87 14.02 -23.10
CA GLN A 135 20.45 15.17 -22.31
C GLN A 135 19.11 15.74 -22.81
N GLU A 136 18.93 15.89 -24.13
CA GLU A 136 17.69 16.38 -24.71
C GLU A 136 16.51 15.44 -24.41
N ARG A 137 16.76 14.13 -24.38
CA ARG A 137 15.75 13.13 -24.00
C ARG A 137 15.40 13.23 -22.52
N LYS A 138 16.38 13.33 -21.62
CA LYS A 138 16.16 13.48 -20.18
C LYS A 138 15.40 14.75 -19.84
N ASP A 139 15.74 15.86 -20.50
CA ASP A 139 15.02 17.12 -20.34
C ASP A 139 13.56 16.99 -20.81
N ALA A 140 13.32 16.36 -21.96
CA ALA A 140 11.97 16.12 -22.48
C ALA A 140 11.14 15.17 -21.59
N GLU A 141 11.76 14.11 -21.05
CA GLU A 141 11.13 13.19 -20.10
C GLU A 141 10.75 13.90 -18.79
N ALA A 142 11.66 14.71 -18.25
CA ALA A 142 11.43 15.50 -17.05
C ALA A 142 10.29 16.51 -17.21
N GLU A 143 10.09 17.07 -18.40
CA GLU A 143 8.97 17.96 -18.69
C GLU A 143 7.60 17.27 -18.78
N ILE A 144 7.56 15.98 -19.12
CA ILE A 144 6.32 15.23 -19.31
C ILE A 144 5.74 14.79 -17.96
N PHE A 145 6.60 14.35 -17.05
CA PHE A 145 6.20 13.80 -15.76
C PHE A 145 5.23 14.70 -14.96
N PRO A 146 5.51 15.99 -14.70
CA PRO A 146 4.58 16.85 -13.96
C PRO A 146 3.27 17.07 -14.72
N LYS A 147 3.29 17.09 -16.06
CA LYS A 147 2.08 17.23 -16.90
C LYS A 147 1.18 15.99 -16.76
N MET A 148 1.77 14.79 -16.75
CA MET A 148 1.02 13.54 -16.54
C MET A 148 0.40 13.49 -15.14
N MET A 149 1.16 13.85 -14.11
CA MET A 149 0.64 13.91 -12.74
C MET A 149 -0.51 14.92 -12.62
N ALA A 150 -0.39 16.09 -13.26
CA ALA A 150 -1.46 17.10 -13.26
C ALA A 150 -2.74 16.59 -13.95
N GLN A 151 -2.60 15.82 -15.03
CA GLN A 151 -3.75 15.19 -15.70
C GLN A 151 -4.44 14.16 -14.80
N VAL A 152 -3.67 13.32 -14.10
CA VAL A 152 -4.20 12.34 -13.14
C VAL A 152 -4.97 13.05 -12.03
N MET A 153 -4.39 14.10 -11.43
CA MET A 153 -5.06 14.86 -10.37
C MET A 153 -6.33 15.56 -10.88
N THR A 154 -6.28 16.11 -12.10
CA THR A 154 -7.47 16.71 -12.74
C THR A 154 -8.59 15.68 -12.91
N ALA A 155 -8.26 14.45 -13.30
CA ALA A 155 -9.23 13.37 -13.46
C ALA A 155 -9.82 12.88 -12.13
N MET A 156 -9.02 12.90 -11.05
CA MET A 156 -9.45 12.50 -9.71
C MET A 156 -10.31 13.55 -9.00
N GLU A 157 -10.11 14.83 -9.32
CA GLU A 157 -10.72 15.95 -8.59
C GLU A 157 -12.24 15.90 -8.46
N PRO A 158 -13.02 15.59 -9.52
CA PRO A 158 -14.47 15.52 -9.40
C PRO A 158 -14.95 14.45 -8.43
N GLY A 159 -14.23 13.32 -8.35
CA GLY A 159 -14.52 12.24 -7.40
C GLY A 159 -14.20 12.66 -5.96
N MET A 160 -13.03 13.27 -5.76
CA MET A 160 -12.61 13.79 -4.45
C MET A 160 -13.57 14.84 -3.91
N ARG A 161 -13.96 15.84 -4.73
CA ARG A 161 -14.92 16.86 -4.33
C ARG A 161 -16.26 16.26 -3.92
N ARG A 162 -16.78 15.30 -4.71
CA ARG A 162 -18.03 14.61 -4.38
C ARG A 162 -17.95 13.91 -3.04
N ALA A 163 -16.92 13.08 -2.83
CA ALA A 163 -16.74 12.35 -1.58
C ALA A 163 -16.61 13.30 -0.38
N MET A 164 -15.85 14.40 -0.52
CA MET A 164 -15.76 15.42 0.52
C MET A 164 -17.12 16.10 0.80
N SER A 165 -17.91 16.41 -0.22
CA SER A 165 -19.24 17.01 -0.04
C SER A 165 -20.19 16.08 0.68
N GLU A 166 -20.18 14.79 0.34
CA GLU A 166 -20.97 13.77 1.03
C GLU A 166 -20.54 13.65 2.50
N LEU A 167 -19.22 13.59 2.78
CA LEU A 167 -18.70 13.57 4.15
C LEU A 167 -19.11 14.81 4.95
N TYR A 168 -19.12 15.99 4.33
CA TYR A 168 -19.59 17.21 5.00
C TYR A 168 -21.08 17.13 5.33
N ALA A 169 -21.90 16.62 4.42
CA ALA A 169 -23.33 16.42 4.66
C ALA A 169 -23.62 15.36 5.76
N ILE A 170 -22.78 14.32 5.85
CA ILE A 170 -22.86 13.26 6.86
C ILE A 170 -22.50 13.80 8.25
N HIS A 171 -21.38 14.51 8.36
CA HIS A 171 -20.78 14.81 9.65
C HIS A 171 -21.22 16.14 10.28
N PHE A 172 -21.74 17.08 9.47
CA PHE A 172 -22.15 18.39 9.98
C PHE A 172 -23.66 18.59 9.87
N THR A 173 -24.20 19.28 10.86
CA THR A 173 -25.58 19.76 10.86
C THR A 173 -25.75 20.95 9.91
N SER A 174 -26.99 21.26 9.53
CA SER A 174 -27.27 22.41 8.65
C SER A 174 -26.78 23.74 9.23
N GLN A 175 -26.81 23.91 10.57
CA GLN A 175 -26.30 25.12 11.21
C GLN A 175 -24.78 25.19 11.13
N GLU A 176 -24.08 24.09 11.42
CA GLU A 176 -22.61 24.05 11.33
C GLU A 176 -22.14 24.29 9.89
N LEU A 177 -22.81 23.70 8.89
CA LEU A 177 -22.52 23.97 7.48
C LEU A 177 -22.74 25.46 7.14
N SER A 178 -23.81 26.08 7.64
CA SER A 178 -24.04 27.52 7.44
C SER A 178 -22.94 28.38 8.07
N ASP A 179 -22.45 28.00 9.26
CA ASP A 179 -21.40 28.73 9.95
C ASP A 179 -20.05 28.59 9.23
N ILE A 180 -19.74 27.38 8.74
CA ILE A 180 -18.55 27.09 7.93
C ILE A 180 -18.60 27.86 6.62
N ASP A 181 -19.76 27.87 5.94
CA ASP A 181 -19.95 28.61 4.69
C ASP A 181 -19.74 30.11 4.89
N ALA A 182 -20.29 30.67 5.97
CA ALA A 182 -20.10 32.07 6.34
C ALA A 182 -18.62 32.41 6.57
N PHE A 183 -17.87 31.53 7.26
CA PHE A 183 -16.44 31.71 7.47
C PHE A 183 -15.66 31.69 6.14
N PHE A 184 -15.84 30.67 5.31
CA PHE A 184 -15.11 30.55 4.03
C PHE A 184 -15.52 31.59 2.99
N SER A 185 -16.66 32.25 3.17
CA SER A 185 -17.06 33.41 2.36
C SER A 185 -16.30 34.70 2.71
N THR A 186 -15.56 34.73 3.82
CA THR A 186 -14.67 35.85 4.14
C THR A 186 -13.36 35.76 3.36
N GLU A 187 -12.67 36.89 3.16
CA GLU A 187 -11.35 36.89 2.51
C GLU A 187 -10.32 36.03 3.27
N SER A 188 -10.32 36.12 4.60
CA SER A 188 -9.45 35.30 5.45
C SER A 188 -9.80 33.81 5.37
N GLY A 189 -11.10 33.47 5.35
CA GLY A 189 -11.55 32.09 5.21
C GLY A 189 -11.17 31.49 3.85
N ALA A 190 -11.41 32.23 2.76
CA ALA A 190 -11.01 31.80 1.41
C ALA A 190 -9.49 31.67 1.26
N ASN A 191 -8.72 32.52 1.94
CA ASN A 191 -7.25 32.40 1.99
C ASN A 191 -6.81 31.21 2.84
N TYR A 192 -7.46 30.99 3.99
CA TYR A 192 -7.19 29.85 4.85
C TYR A 192 -7.44 28.55 4.10
N ALA A 193 -8.62 28.38 3.47
CA ALA A 193 -9.00 27.15 2.80
C ALA A 193 -7.99 26.72 1.71
N ARG A 194 -7.60 27.67 0.85
CA ARG A 194 -6.59 27.46 -0.19
C ARG A 194 -5.21 27.09 0.38
N LYS A 195 -4.74 27.83 1.38
CA LYS A 195 -3.41 27.62 1.97
C LYS A 195 -3.36 26.39 2.86
N SER A 196 -4.39 26.10 3.63
CA SER A 196 -4.44 24.94 4.54
C SER A 196 -4.38 23.63 3.79
N TYR A 197 -5.03 23.58 2.63
CA TYR A 197 -4.94 22.42 1.75
C TYR A 197 -3.52 22.24 1.20
N SER A 198 -2.90 23.29 0.65
CA SER A 198 -1.55 23.19 0.09
C SER A 198 -0.45 22.97 1.14
N MET A 199 -0.65 23.42 2.39
CA MET A 199 0.33 23.26 3.47
C MET A 199 0.60 21.79 3.80
N ALA A 200 -0.33 20.87 3.53
CA ALA A 200 -0.10 19.44 3.76
C ALA A 200 1.04 18.86 2.89
N ALA A 201 1.28 19.45 1.71
CA ALA A 201 2.36 19.09 0.80
C ALA A 201 3.64 19.93 1.01
N ASP A 202 3.72 20.71 2.10
CA ASP A 202 4.88 21.56 2.38
C ASP A 202 6.13 20.70 2.70
N PRO A 203 7.29 20.95 2.05
CA PRO A 203 8.51 20.18 2.27
C PRO A 203 8.96 20.12 3.74
N ARG A 204 8.60 21.12 4.56
CA ARG A 204 8.92 21.13 6.00
C ARG A 204 8.17 20.03 6.75
N ILE A 205 6.94 19.70 6.34
CA ILE A 205 6.18 18.60 6.95
C ILE A 205 6.78 17.25 6.56
N VAL A 206 7.16 17.12 5.29
CA VAL A 206 7.83 15.92 4.76
C VAL A 206 9.17 15.70 5.47
N ALA A 207 9.99 16.73 5.62
CA ALA A 207 11.29 16.66 6.30
C ALA A 207 11.16 16.16 7.75
N VAL A 208 10.19 16.68 8.52
CA VAL A 208 9.94 16.23 9.90
C VAL A 208 9.53 14.75 9.95
N SER A 209 8.80 14.29 8.94
CA SER A 209 8.43 12.88 8.84
C SER A 209 9.65 12.00 8.55
N MET A 210 10.56 12.45 7.68
CA MET A 210 11.83 11.75 7.42
C MET A 210 12.76 11.72 8.64
N GLU A 211 12.84 12.81 9.40
CA GLU A 211 13.57 12.87 10.68
C GLU A 211 13.05 11.87 11.71
N SER A 212 11.77 11.47 11.59
CA SER A 212 11.14 10.50 12.49
C SER A 212 11.42 9.04 12.11
N LEU A 213 11.91 8.76 10.90
CA LEU A 213 12.16 7.40 10.43
C LEU A 213 13.12 6.59 11.33
N PRO A 214 14.26 7.14 11.79
CA PRO A 214 15.15 6.39 12.69
C PRO A 214 14.47 5.98 14.00
N ALA A 215 13.61 6.84 14.57
CA ALA A 215 12.87 6.54 15.79
C ALA A 215 11.80 5.47 15.56
N ILE A 216 11.16 5.47 14.38
CA ILE A 216 10.22 4.43 13.97
C ILE A 216 10.95 3.09 13.81
N MET A 217 12.10 3.05 13.15
CA MET A 217 12.92 1.84 13.00
C MET A 217 13.38 1.29 14.35
N ALA A 218 13.88 2.15 15.23
CA ALA A 218 14.23 1.76 16.59
C ALA A 218 13.02 1.19 17.35
N SER A 219 11.85 1.79 17.18
CA SER A 219 10.61 1.29 17.80
C SER A 219 10.21 -0.07 17.24
N ALA A 220 10.35 -0.31 15.93
CA ALA A 220 10.07 -1.61 15.31
C ALA A 220 10.97 -2.72 15.89
N MET A 221 12.28 -2.45 16.04
CA MET A 221 13.21 -3.38 16.70
C MET A 221 12.82 -3.67 18.15
N THR A 222 12.40 -2.65 18.92
CA THR A 222 11.92 -2.86 20.29
C THR A 222 10.61 -3.64 20.35
N MET A 223 9.78 -3.56 19.31
CA MET A 223 8.52 -4.30 19.23
C MET A 223 8.77 -5.79 19.00
N GLU A 224 9.73 -6.15 18.15
CA GLU A 224 10.17 -7.53 17.97
C GLU A 224 10.65 -8.14 19.29
N GLN A 225 11.48 -7.41 20.04
CA GLN A 225 11.96 -7.83 21.36
C GLN A 225 10.79 -8.02 22.34
N GLN A 226 9.83 -7.09 22.37
CA GLN A 226 8.65 -7.19 23.23
C GLN A 226 7.74 -8.37 22.83
N MET A 227 7.62 -8.67 21.54
CA MET A 227 6.89 -9.85 21.05
C MET A 227 7.57 -11.15 21.43
N ALA A 228 8.90 -11.22 21.33
CA ALA A 228 9.69 -12.36 21.77
C ALA A 228 9.53 -12.58 23.28
N GLU A 229 9.63 -11.52 24.08
CA GLU A 229 9.46 -11.58 25.53
C GLU A 229 8.04 -11.99 25.93
N ALA A 230 7.02 -11.46 25.25
CA ALA A 230 5.61 -11.82 25.49
C ALA A 230 5.27 -13.28 25.14
N THR A 231 6.05 -13.91 24.27
CA THR A 231 5.83 -15.29 23.82
C THR A 231 6.85 -16.28 24.40
N ALA A 232 7.85 -15.82 25.15
CA ALA A 232 8.93 -16.64 25.70
C ALA A 232 8.45 -17.78 26.60
N ASP A 233 7.35 -17.58 27.32
CA ASP A 233 6.74 -18.59 28.21
C ASP A 233 5.75 -19.52 27.49
N LEU A 234 5.47 -19.29 26.19
CA LEU A 234 4.57 -20.14 25.43
C LEU A 234 5.32 -21.39 24.91
N PRO A 235 4.65 -22.57 24.86
CA PRO A 235 5.23 -23.73 24.19
C PRO A 235 5.58 -23.40 22.74
N ALA A 236 6.70 -23.94 22.25
CA ALA A 236 7.10 -23.80 20.86
C ALA A 236 5.94 -24.20 19.93
N LYS A 237 5.75 -23.41 18.87
CA LYS A 237 4.78 -23.74 17.82
C LYS A 237 5.18 -25.09 17.24
N ARG A 238 4.24 -26.05 17.23
CA ARG A 238 4.45 -27.34 16.58
C ARG A 238 4.47 -27.12 15.07
N SER A 239 5.53 -27.55 14.42
CA SER A 239 5.61 -27.62 12.96
C SER A 239 4.64 -28.68 12.44
N PHE A 240 4.23 -28.58 11.17
CA PHE A 240 3.40 -29.59 10.53
C PHE A 240 4.08 -30.98 10.56
N ALA A 241 5.42 -31.02 10.50
CA ALA A 241 6.22 -32.23 10.60
C ALA A 241 6.13 -32.94 11.97
N GLU A 242 5.90 -32.20 13.06
CA GLU A 242 5.75 -32.74 14.42
C GLU A 242 4.34 -33.25 14.73
N LEU A 243 3.41 -33.10 13.79
CA LEU A 243 2.05 -33.61 13.91
C LEU A 243 1.98 -35.09 13.55
N GLY A 244 1.25 -35.87 14.35
CA GLY A 244 0.98 -37.26 14.04
C GLY A 244 0.05 -37.41 12.83
N LYS A 245 0.05 -38.59 12.19
CA LYS A 245 -0.73 -38.86 10.97
C LYS A 245 -2.22 -38.47 11.09
N LYS A 246 -2.84 -38.74 12.25
CA LYS A 246 -4.25 -38.38 12.51
C LYS A 246 -4.46 -36.87 12.61
N GLU A 247 -3.50 -36.14 13.16
CA GLU A 247 -3.54 -34.68 13.29
C GLU A 247 -3.34 -34.01 11.93
N ARG A 248 -2.37 -34.46 11.13
CA ARG A 248 -2.18 -33.97 9.76
C ARG A 248 -3.41 -34.19 8.87
N MET A 249 -4.01 -35.38 8.93
CA MET A 249 -5.26 -35.68 8.22
C MET A 249 -6.41 -34.78 8.69
N ARG A 250 -6.47 -34.46 9.99
CA ARG A 250 -7.48 -33.56 10.52
C ARG A 250 -7.26 -32.11 10.08
N ILE A 251 -6.01 -31.65 10.02
CA ILE A 251 -5.69 -30.33 9.47
C ILE A 251 -6.06 -30.26 8.00
N ALA A 252 -5.70 -31.26 7.20
CA ALA A 252 -6.07 -31.35 5.79
C ALA A 252 -7.61 -31.28 5.58
N GLU A 253 -8.38 -31.99 6.41
CA GLU A 253 -9.85 -31.91 6.38
C GLU A 253 -10.38 -30.52 6.77
N LEU A 254 -9.74 -29.85 7.73
CA LEU A 254 -10.15 -28.53 8.21
C LEU A 254 -9.79 -27.40 7.25
N THR A 255 -8.64 -27.49 6.58
CA THR A 255 -8.12 -26.45 5.68
C THR A 255 -8.59 -26.65 4.24
N GLY A 256 -9.08 -27.84 3.89
CA GLY A 256 -9.48 -28.18 2.52
C GLY A 256 -8.31 -28.52 1.59
N TYR A 257 -7.07 -28.46 2.09
CA TYR A 257 -5.86 -28.86 1.36
C TYR A 257 -5.46 -30.28 1.74
N SER A 258 -4.95 -31.05 0.78
CA SER A 258 -4.34 -32.35 1.08
C SER A 258 -3.08 -32.19 1.92
N VAL A 259 -2.67 -33.28 2.59
CA VAL A 259 -1.43 -33.29 3.38
C VAL A 259 -0.23 -32.99 2.48
N GLU A 260 -0.25 -33.53 1.27
CA GLU A 260 0.78 -33.33 0.25
C GLU A 260 0.84 -31.89 -0.26
N GLU A 261 -0.29 -31.21 -0.46
CA GLU A 261 -0.33 -29.78 -0.84
C GLU A 261 0.18 -28.87 0.28
N ILE A 262 -0.14 -29.18 1.54
CA ILE A 262 0.37 -28.43 2.69
C ILE A 262 1.88 -28.62 2.82
N GLU A 263 2.39 -29.84 2.65
CA GLU A 263 3.83 -30.14 2.70
C GLU A 263 4.58 -29.42 1.56
N ALA A 264 4.06 -29.46 0.34
CA ALA A 264 4.63 -28.75 -0.80
C ALA A 264 4.64 -27.23 -0.61
N SER A 265 3.59 -26.65 -0.02
CA SER A 265 3.54 -25.22 0.28
C SER A 265 4.55 -24.81 1.35
N ILE A 266 4.80 -25.66 2.35
CA ILE A 266 5.82 -25.40 3.38
C ILE A 266 7.22 -25.47 2.78
N GLU A 267 7.48 -26.44 1.91
CA GLU A 267 8.75 -26.59 1.19
C GLU A 267 9.01 -25.40 0.25
N ALA A 268 7.99 -24.96 -0.49
CA ALA A 268 8.09 -23.78 -1.34
C ALA A 268 8.33 -22.49 -0.54
N ALA A 269 7.68 -22.33 0.62
CA ALA A 269 7.91 -21.17 1.48
C ALA A 269 9.33 -21.15 2.07
N ALA A 270 9.87 -22.32 2.45
CA ALA A 270 11.23 -22.44 2.95
C ALA A 270 12.29 -22.11 1.88
N ALA A 271 12.04 -22.49 0.61
CA ALA A 271 12.94 -22.16 -0.50
C ALA A 271 12.99 -20.66 -0.79
N VAL A 272 11.87 -19.95 -0.64
CA VAL A 272 11.82 -18.47 -0.80
C VAL A 272 12.53 -17.77 0.36
N GLU A 273 12.40 -18.28 1.58
CA GLU A 273 13.09 -17.74 2.76
C GLU A 273 14.62 -17.92 2.66
N GLU A 274 15.09 -19.07 2.15
CA GLU A 274 16.53 -19.34 1.89
C GLU A 274 17.11 -18.43 0.79
N GLU A 275 16.34 -18.16 -0.27
CA GLU A 275 16.72 -17.26 -1.37
C GLU A 275 16.79 -15.78 -0.91
N TRP A 276 15.93 -15.38 0.03
CA TRP A 276 15.95 -14.04 0.62
C TRP A 276 17.06 -13.86 1.66
N ASP A 277 17.34 -14.89 2.46
CA ASP A 277 18.45 -14.88 3.43
C ASP A 277 19.82 -14.89 2.74
N GLU A 278 20.00 -15.60 1.61
CA GLU A 278 21.22 -15.54 0.80
C GLU A 278 21.42 -14.16 0.16
N ALA A 279 20.36 -13.57 -0.41
CA ALA A 279 20.44 -12.24 -1.03
C ALA A 279 20.80 -11.12 -0.03
N TYR A 280 20.22 -11.16 1.19
CA TYR A 280 20.55 -10.19 2.24
C TYR A 280 21.92 -10.45 2.88
N ALA A 281 22.38 -11.71 2.96
CA ALA A 281 23.69 -12.05 3.49
C ALA A 281 24.82 -11.65 2.54
N GLU A 282 24.63 -11.79 1.22
CA GLU A 282 25.59 -11.28 0.22
C GLU A 282 25.68 -9.75 0.29
N ASP A 283 24.54 -9.03 0.28
CA ASP A 283 24.51 -7.56 0.42
C ASP A 283 25.15 -7.07 1.73
N ALA A 284 24.91 -7.76 2.85
CA ALA A 284 25.45 -7.38 4.15
C ALA A 284 26.96 -7.69 4.29
N VAL A 285 27.45 -8.74 3.64
CA VAL A 285 28.88 -9.10 3.63
C VAL A 285 29.65 -8.16 2.70
N GLU A 286 29.07 -7.76 1.58
CA GLU A 286 29.64 -6.77 0.65
C GLU A 286 29.70 -5.38 1.30
N ALA A 287 28.59 -4.91 1.90
CA ALA A 287 28.58 -3.65 2.64
C ALA A 287 29.57 -3.63 3.84
N ALA A 288 29.79 -4.79 4.47
CA ALA A 288 30.79 -4.91 5.53
C ALA A 288 32.24 -4.96 5.00
N ALA A 289 32.46 -5.49 3.80
CA ALA A 289 33.77 -5.48 3.14
C ALA A 289 34.14 -4.06 2.70
N ASP A 290 33.20 -3.33 2.10
CA ASP A 290 33.38 -1.93 1.68
C ASP A 290 33.70 -1.02 2.87
N ALA A 291 32.98 -1.17 3.99
CA ALA A 291 33.24 -0.41 5.21
C ALA A 291 34.62 -0.71 5.83
N VAL A 292 35.16 -1.92 5.63
CA VAL A 292 36.51 -2.29 6.09
C VAL A 292 37.59 -1.73 5.18
N GLU A 293 37.33 -1.66 3.88
CA GLU A 293 38.24 -1.06 2.89
C GLU A 293 38.32 0.46 3.07
N GLU A 294 37.17 1.15 3.22
CA GLU A 294 37.10 2.60 3.49
C GLU A 294 37.83 2.96 4.80
N ALA A 295 37.68 2.14 5.85
CA ALA A 295 38.40 2.33 7.10
C ALA A 295 39.91 2.11 6.98
N ALA A 296 40.36 1.23 6.08
CA ALA A 296 41.77 0.97 5.83
C ALA A 296 42.43 2.10 5.01
N GLU A 297 41.70 2.68 4.06
CA GLU A 297 42.16 3.83 3.27
C GLU A 297 42.26 5.10 4.11
N ALA A 298 41.24 5.38 4.94
CA ALA A 298 41.28 6.51 5.88
C ALA A 298 42.45 6.39 6.88
N ALA A 299 42.77 5.17 7.33
CA ALA A 299 43.91 4.92 8.20
C ALA A 299 45.26 5.03 7.48
N ALA A 300 45.30 4.85 6.15
CA ALA A 300 46.51 5.03 5.34
C ALA A 300 46.79 6.50 5.06
N GLU A 301 45.76 7.34 4.94
CA GLU A 301 45.88 8.80 4.80
C GLU A 301 46.38 9.47 6.09
N ASP A 302 45.93 9.01 7.26
CA ASP A 302 46.32 9.57 8.57
C ASP A 302 47.78 9.23 8.98
N VAL A 303 48.44 8.33 8.25
CA VAL A 303 49.87 7.98 8.42
C VAL A 303 50.76 8.75 7.43
N ALA A 304 50.18 9.47 6.47
CA ALA A 304 50.89 10.20 5.43
C ALA A 304 51.05 11.72 5.69
N GLU A 305 50.45 12.27 6.76
CA GLU A 305 50.74 13.62 7.33
C GLU A 305 51.75 13.57 8.49
#